data_AF-A0A527Z6R5-F1
#
_entry.id   AF-A0A527Z6R5-F1
#
_cell.length_a   1.000
_cell.length_b   1.000
_cell.length_c   1.000
_cell.angle_alpha   90.00
_cell.angle_beta   90.00
_cell.angle_gamma   90.00
#
_symmetry.space_group_name_H-M   'P 1'
#
loop_
_entity.id
_entity.type
_entity.pdbx_description
1 polymer ?
#
loop_
_entity_poly.entity_id
_entity_poly.type
_entity_poly.pdbx_seq_one_letter_code
_entity_poly.pdbx_strand_id
1 'polypeptide(L)'
;IELPEDWDHFELPMTKAIEIVPDLANCGIAKFFNGPESFTPDLLFMIGEVPGSKNLFVSTGYNSEGIEYGAGAGRALAEWIIAGEPQMDISFVDVARFHPFQINKRYLHDRTAEVLGLHYRMHWPAYQSETSRGVRKSALHDRWARLGASFGEGMGWERPMWFAGEGESTTNVYSYDEPNWFKYT
;
A
#
# COMPACT_ATOMS: atom_id res chain seq x y z
N ILE A 1 7.10 11.62 -19.54
CA ILE A 1 7.21 10.35 -20.28
C ILE A 1 5.79 9.96 -20.61
N GLU A 2 5.50 9.67 -21.88
CA GLU A 2 4.17 9.25 -22.34
C GLU A 2 4.30 7.83 -22.86
N LEU A 3 3.46 6.94 -22.35
CA LEU A 3 3.36 5.56 -22.76
C LEU A 3 2.36 5.45 -23.92
N PRO A 4 2.42 4.39 -24.74
CA PRO A 4 1.38 4.12 -25.73
C PRO A 4 0.00 4.08 -25.08
N GLU A 5 -1.02 4.54 -25.80
CA GLU A 5 -2.41 4.38 -25.38
C GLU A 5 -2.73 2.89 -25.21
N ASP A 6 -3.50 2.56 -24.17
CA ASP A 6 -3.93 1.21 -23.86
C ASP A 6 -5.47 1.20 -23.74
N TRP A 7 -6.11 1.09 -24.90
CA TRP A 7 -7.56 1.14 -25.02
C TRP A 7 -8.23 -0.10 -24.41
N ASP A 8 -7.58 -1.26 -24.51
CA ASP A 8 -8.07 -2.50 -23.92
C ASP A 8 -8.10 -2.39 -22.39
N HIS A 9 -7.08 -1.79 -21.77
CA HIS A 9 -7.06 -1.51 -20.34
C HIS A 9 -8.09 -0.45 -19.93
N PHE A 10 -8.30 0.59 -20.76
CA PHE A 10 -9.20 1.71 -20.47
C PHE A 10 -10.68 1.43 -20.76
N GLU A 11 -11.01 0.34 -21.47
CA GLU A 11 -12.39 0.01 -21.83
C GLU A 11 -13.29 -0.07 -20.60
N LEU A 12 -12.87 -0.82 -19.57
CA LEU A 12 -13.66 -1.00 -18.34
C LEU A 12 -14.01 0.33 -17.65
N PRO A 13 -13.05 1.21 -17.29
CA PRO A 13 -13.40 2.48 -16.66
C PRO A 13 -14.26 3.37 -17.56
N MET A 14 -14.04 3.38 -18.88
CA MET A 14 -14.88 4.17 -19.80
C MET A 14 -16.33 3.67 -19.84
N THR A 15 -16.54 2.35 -19.98
CA THR A 15 -17.89 1.77 -19.95
C THR A 15 -18.61 2.05 -18.63
N LYS A 16 -17.90 1.94 -17.50
CA LYS A 16 -18.47 2.29 -16.18
C LYS A 16 -18.78 3.77 -16.03
N ALA A 17 -17.95 4.65 -16.58
CA ALA A 17 -18.24 6.07 -16.60
C ALA A 17 -19.51 6.40 -17.41
N ILE A 18 -19.72 5.74 -18.57
CA ILE A 18 -20.92 5.91 -19.39
C ILE A 18 -22.18 5.41 -18.67
N GLU A 19 -22.11 4.27 -17.95
CA GLU A 19 -23.23 3.77 -17.14
C GLU A 19 -23.70 4.82 -16.10
N ILE A 20 -22.76 5.58 -15.53
CA ILE A 20 -23.04 6.61 -14.51
C ILE A 20 -23.44 7.95 -15.17
N VAL A 21 -22.79 8.31 -16.27
CA VAL A 21 -22.97 9.56 -17.01
C VAL A 21 -23.21 9.26 -18.50
N PRO A 22 -24.46 8.97 -18.90
CA PRO A 22 -24.77 8.50 -20.25
C PRO A 22 -24.34 9.43 -21.40
N ASP A 23 -24.31 10.74 -21.17
CA ASP A 23 -23.90 11.72 -22.17
C ASP A 23 -22.44 11.56 -22.63
N LEU A 24 -21.59 10.89 -21.83
CA LEU A 24 -20.21 10.56 -22.21
C LEU A 24 -20.15 9.64 -23.44
N ALA A 25 -21.20 8.85 -23.73
CA ALA A 25 -21.26 7.99 -24.92
C ALA A 25 -21.22 8.79 -26.23
N ASN A 26 -21.65 10.06 -26.19
CA ASN A 26 -21.68 10.96 -27.34
C ASN A 26 -20.54 11.99 -27.31
N CYS A 27 -19.70 11.97 -26.28
CA CYS A 27 -18.58 12.88 -26.12
C CYS A 27 -17.31 12.26 -26.73
N GLY A 28 -16.60 13.03 -27.56
CA GLY A 28 -15.29 12.61 -28.07
C GLY A 28 -14.19 12.73 -27.02
N ILE A 29 -13.13 11.94 -27.16
CA ILE A 29 -11.94 12.03 -26.31
C ILE A 29 -10.97 13.03 -26.93
N ALA A 30 -10.76 14.17 -26.27
CA ALA A 30 -9.82 15.20 -26.76
C ALA A 30 -8.35 14.80 -26.59
N LYS A 31 -8.04 14.04 -25.54
CA LYS A 31 -6.71 13.50 -25.25
C LYS A 31 -6.83 12.23 -24.42
N PHE A 32 -6.16 11.17 -24.86
CA PHE A 32 -5.84 10.02 -24.02
C PHE A 32 -4.41 10.22 -23.53
N PHE A 33 -4.16 10.13 -22.23
CA PHE A 33 -2.82 10.21 -21.66
C PHE A 33 -2.54 8.96 -20.85
N ASN A 34 -1.54 8.18 -21.27
CA ASN A 34 -0.99 7.10 -20.49
C ASN A 34 0.36 7.53 -19.93
N GLY A 35 0.46 7.68 -18.61
CA GLY A 35 1.64 8.19 -17.93
C GLY A 35 2.15 7.22 -16.87
N PRO A 36 3.47 7.09 -16.69
CA PRO A 36 4.00 6.38 -15.55
C PRO A 36 3.78 7.19 -14.28
N GLU A 37 3.50 6.49 -13.18
CA GLU A 37 3.45 7.09 -11.86
C GLU A 37 4.27 6.35 -10.83
N SER A 38 4.67 7.08 -9.79
CA SER A 38 5.51 6.53 -8.72
C SER A 38 4.66 6.10 -7.53
N PHE A 39 4.69 4.80 -7.25
CA PHE A 39 3.96 4.20 -6.14
C PHE A 39 4.88 3.52 -5.12
N THR A 40 4.51 3.62 -3.85
CA THR A 40 5.18 2.96 -2.72
C THR A 40 4.41 1.70 -2.30
N PRO A 41 5.07 0.71 -1.67
CA PRO A 41 4.42 -0.55 -1.30
C PRO A 41 3.40 -0.42 -0.14
N ASP A 42 3.22 0.76 0.41
CA ASP A 42 2.23 1.07 1.46
C ASP A 42 1.24 2.18 1.08
N LEU A 43 1.27 2.68 -0.17
CA LEU A 43 0.50 3.83 -0.66
C LEU A 43 0.67 5.13 0.13
N LEU A 44 1.69 5.25 0.96
CA LEU A 44 2.06 6.52 1.58
C LEU A 44 3.27 7.12 0.86
N PHE A 45 3.28 8.44 0.69
CA PHE A 45 4.47 9.11 0.16
C PHE A 45 5.66 8.97 1.12
N MET A 46 6.86 9.35 0.65
CA MET A 46 8.05 9.33 1.49
C MET A 46 8.81 10.63 1.47
N ILE A 47 9.12 11.13 2.67
CA ILE A 47 10.00 12.29 2.91
C ILE A 47 11.06 11.94 3.96
N GLY A 48 12.17 12.66 3.97
CA GLY A 48 13.15 12.60 5.06
C GLY A 48 14.58 12.35 4.63
N GLU A 49 15.48 12.27 5.61
CA GLU A 49 16.89 11.97 5.40
C GLU A 49 17.09 10.49 5.05
N VAL A 50 17.80 10.21 3.97
CA VAL A 50 18.03 8.85 3.49
C VAL A 50 18.92 8.10 4.49
N PRO A 51 18.48 6.95 5.04
CA PRO A 51 19.28 6.18 5.98
C PRO A 51 20.67 5.84 5.42
N GLY A 52 21.71 6.14 6.18
CA GLY A 52 23.11 5.92 5.80
C GLY A 52 23.72 7.00 4.90
N SER A 53 22.96 8.03 4.51
CA SER A 53 23.44 9.13 3.65
C SER A 53 23.18 10.48 4.30
N LYS A 54 24.17 10.97 5.04
CA LYS A 54 24.06 12.26 5.75
C LYS A 54 23.80 13.42 4.77
N ASN A 55 22.86 14.29 5.12
CA ASN A 55 22.40 15.46 4.37
C ASN A 55 21.79 15.15 2.99
N LEU A 56 21.40 13.91 2.72
CA LEU A 56 20.62 13.55 1.53
C LEU A 56 19.17 13.39 1.92
N PHE A 57 18.31 14.32 1.48
CA PHE A 57 16.88 14.28 1.76
C PHE A 57 16.09 13.90 0.50
N VAL A 58 14.98 13.20 0.68
CA VAL A 58 14.07 12.83 -0.39
C VAL A 58 12.65 13.33 -0.13
N SER A 59 11.90 13.49 -1.22
CA SER A 59 10.48 13.83 -1.24
C SER A 59 9.89 13.22 -2.51
N THR A 60 9.33 12.01 -2.41
CA THR A 60 9.03 11.15 -3.58
C THR A 60 7.93 10.13 -3.26
N GLY A 61 7.44 9.43 -4.29
CA GLY A 61 6.53 8.30 -4.14
C GLY A 61 5.11 8.74 -3.79
N TYR A 62 4.65 9.85 -4.35
CA TYR A 62 3.40 10.50 -3.96
C TYR A 62 2.11 9.76 -4.37
N ASN A 63 2.18 8.59 -4.99
CA ASN A 63 1.01 7.74 -5.28
C ASN A 63 -0.12 8.47 -6.02
N SER A 64 0.22 9.32 -7.00
CA SER A 64 -0.73 10.18 -7.74
C SER A 64 -1.40 11.31 -6.92
N GLU A 65 -0.97 11.55 -5.68
CA GLU A 65 -1.50 12.60 -4.78
C GLU A 65 -0.48 13.73 -4.56
N GLY A 66 0.51 13.87 -5.46
CA GLY A 66 1.60 14.83 -5.30
C GLY A 66 1.17 16.30 -5.31
N ILE A 67 0.09 16.63 -6.04
CA ILE A 67 -0.49 17.98 -6.05
C ILE A 67 -1.14 18.29 -4.71
N GLU A 68 -1.79 17.30 -4.09
CA GLU A 68 -2.48 17.45 -2.81
C GLU A 68 -1.49 17.63 -1.65
N TYR A 69 -0.49 16.76 -1.55
CA TYR A 69 0.44 16.78 -0.42
C TYR A 69 1.67 17.67 -0.60
N GLY A 70 2.02 18.03 -1.85
CA GLY A 70 3.33 18.60 -2.17
C GLY A 70 3.70 19.85 -1.36
N ALA A 71 2.75 20.75 -1.13
CA ALA A 71 2.99 21.95 -0.34
C ALA A 71 3.24 21.63 1.15
N GLY A 72 2.43 20.74 1.74
CA GLY A 72 2.57 20.33 3.14
C GLY A 72 3.85 19.55 3.39
N ALA A 73 4.13 18.56 2.52
CA ALA A 73 5.34 17.75 2.57
C ALA A 73 6.60 18.59 2.36
N GLY A 74 6.56 19.56 1.43
CA GLY A 74 7.66 20.50 1.21
C GLY A 74 7.95 21.36 2.44
N ARG A 75 6.92 21.89 3.10
CA ARG A 75 7.09 22.64 4.36
C ARG A 75 7.68 21.78 5.46
N ALA A 76 7.12 20.59 5.70
CA ALA A 76 7.57 19.68 6.74
C ALA A 76 9.04 19.27 6.54
N LEU A 77 9.44 18.98 5.29
CA LEU A 77 10.82 18.64 4.96
C LEU A 77 11.77 19.83 5.11
N ALA A 78 11.35 21.05 4.72
CA ALA A 78 12.16 22.24 4.91
C ALA A 78 12.37 22.56 6.40
N GLU A 79 11.32 22.46 7.22
CA GLU A 79 11.39 22.60 8.68
C GLU A 79 12.32 21.56 9.30
N TRP A 80 12.25 20.30 8.86
CA TRP A 80 13.18 19.25 9.28
C TRP A 80 14.63 19.61 8.93
N ILE A 81 14.92 19.98 7.68
CA ILE A 81 16.28 20.33 7.25
C ILE A 81 16.86 21.49 8.09
N ILE A 82 16.07 22.50 8.42
CA ILE A 82 16.53 23.67 9.19
C ILE A 82 16.77 23.31 10.66
N ALA A 83 15.86 22.55 11.28
CA ALA A 83 15.94 22.21 12.70
C ALA A 83 16.89 21.03 12.99
N GLY A 84 17.17 20.19 11.99
CA GLY A 84 17.93 18.95 12.12
C GLY A 84 17.09 17.75 12.56
N GLU A 85 15.81 17.94 12.88
CA GLU A 85 14.86 16.89 13.27
C GLU A 85 13.42 17.23 12.83
N PRO A 86 12.53 16.24 12.65
CA PRO A 86 11.13 16.48 12.32
C PRO A 86 10.42 17.37 13.35
N GLN A 87 9.67 18.36 12.88
CA GLN A 87 8.94 19.31 13.75
C GLN A 87 7.49 18.87 14.05
N MET A 88 7.06 17.75 13.47
CA MET A 88 5.78 17.08 13.74
C MET A 88 5.96 15.57 13.55
N ASP A 89 5.02 14.76 14.02
CA ASP A 89 5.07 13.31 13.77
C ASP A 89 4.80 13.04 12.28
N ILE A 90 5.85 12.56 11.61
CA ILE A 90 5.86 12.13 10.21
C ILE A 90 6.38 10.71 10.07
N SER A 91 6.43 9.94 11.16
CA SER A 91 7.02 8.60 11.19
C SER A 91 6.41 7.65 10.14
N PHE A 92 5.12 7.81 9.84
CA PHE A 92 4.40 7.01 8.84
C PHE A 92 4.74 7.36 7.39
N VAL A 93 5.33 8.54 7.13
CA VAL A 93 5.81 8.97 5.79
C VAL A 93 7.33 9.15 5.76
N ASP A 94 8.05 8.81 6.83
CA ASP A 94 9.52 8.83 6.83
C ASP A 94 10.05 7.79 5.84
N VAL A 95 11.03 8.16 5.02
CA VAL A 95 11.75 7.23 4.13
C VAL A 95 12.42 6.08 4.90
N ALA A 96 12.80 6.30 6.16
CA ALA A 96 13.44 5.31 7.02
C ALA A 96 12.52 4.15 7.45
N ARG A 97 11.21 4.26 7.21
CA ARG A 97 10.24 3.20 7.56
C ARG A 97 10.41 1.92 6.74
N PHE A 98 11.04 2.00 5.56
CA PHE A 98 11.23 0.84 4.69
C PHE A 98 12.46 0.03 5.09
N HIS A 99 12.27 -1.27 5.27
CA HIS A 99 13.35 -2.19 5.56
C HIS A 99 14.06 -2.69 4.29
N PRO A 100 15.34 -3.11 4.40
CA PRO A 100 16.12 -3.60 3.24
C PRO A 100 15.48 -4.74 2.45
N PHE A 101 14.59 -5.54 3.06
CA PHE A 101 13.90 -6.61 2.34
C PHE A 101 12.77 -6.09 1.46
N GLN A 102 12.24 -4.89 1.70
CA GLN A 102 11.10 -4.30 0.98
C GLN A 102 11.52 -3.57 -0.29
N ILE A 103 12.79 -3.18 -0.42
CA ILE A 103 13.29 -2.36 -1.53
C ILE A 103 13.75 -3.17 -2.75
N ASN A 104 13.54 -4.49 -2.75
CA ASN A 104 13.91 -5.34 -3.88
C ASN A 104 12.82 -5.34 -4.96
N LYS A 105 13.21 -5.57 -6.22
CA LYS A 105 12.32 -5.51 -7.38
C LYS A 105 11.06 -6.36 -7.25
N ARG A 106 11.17 -7.57 -6.68
CA ARG A 106 10.04 -8.48 -6.55
C ARG A 106 9.03 -7.98 -5.51
N TYR A 107 9.52 -7.56 -4.34
CA TYR A 107 8.64 -7.01 -3.30
C TYR A 107 7.91 -5.77 -3.81
N LEU A 108 8.63 -4.83 -4.42
CA LEU A 108 8.04 -3.62 -4.98
C LEU A 108 7.05 -3.94 -6.09
N HIS A 109 7.37 -4.85 -7.01
CA HIS A 109 6.43 -5.24 -8.07
C HIS A 109 5.15 -5.84 -7.50
N ASP A 110 5.27 -6.88 -6.66
CA ASP A 110 4.12 -7.66 -6.19
C ASP A 110 3.26 -6.84 -5.21
N ARG A 111 3.89 -6.16 -4.23
CA ARG A 111 3.15 -5.42 -3.20
C ARG A 111 2.54 -4.13 -3.74
N THR A 112 3.26 -3.36 -4.55
CA THR A 112 2.73 -2.09 -5.08
C THR A 112 1.54 -2.32 -6.01
N ALA A 113 1.56 -3.37 -6.83
CA ALA A 113 0.43 -3.73 -7.69
C ALA A 113 -0.83 -4.09 -6.89
N GLU A 114 -0.66 -4.84 -5.79
CA GLU A 114 -1.76 -5.16 -4.88
C GLU A 114 -2.35 -3.89 -4.26
N VAL A 115 -1.52 -3.08 -3.59
CA VAL A 115 -2.02 -1.95 -2.81
C VAL A 115 -2.68 -0.90 -3.70
N LEU A 116 -2.15 -0.64 -4.91
CA LEU A 116 -2.80 0.23 -5.89
C LEU A 116 -4.21 -0.27 -6.24
N GLY A 117 -4.39 -1.58 -6.41
CA GLY A 117 -5.69 -2.20 -6.64
C GLY A 117 -6.66 -2.08 -5.47
N LEU A 118 -6.18 -1.74 -4.27
CA LEU A 118 -6.98 -1.53 -3.07
C LEU A 118 -7.45 -0.08 -2.89
N HIS A 119 -6.94 0.88 -3.68
CA HIS A 119 -7.17 2.32 -3.46
C HIS A 119 -8.66 2.71 -3.39
N TYR A 120 -9.53 2.09 -4.20
CA TYR A 120 -10.99 2.29 -4.16
C TYR A 120 -11.77 1.07 -3.63
N ARG A 121 -11.08 0.08 -3.05
CA ARG A 121 -11.73 -1.08 -2.42
C ARG A 121 -12.19 -0.70 -1.01
N MET A 122 -12.99 -1.58 -0.40
CA MET A 122 -13.38 -1.41 0.99
C MET A 122 -12.15 -1.47 1.91
N HIS A 123 -11.95 -0.44 2.73
CA HIS A 123 -10.85 -0.35 3.69
C HIS A 123 -11.18 -1.12 4.96
N TRP A 124 -11.04 -2.44 4.90
CA TRP A 124 -11.33 -3.30 6.03
C TRP A 124 -10.39 -3.07 7.23
N PRO A 125 -10.92 -2.96 8.46
CA PRO A 125 -10.08 -3.01 9.65
C PRO A 125 -9.25 -4.29 9.69
N ALA A 126 -8.00 -4.17 10.12
CA ALA A 126 -7.03 -5.27 10.22
C ALA A 126 -6.74 -6.02 8.89
N TYR A 127 -7.04 -5.42 7.73
CA TYR A 127 -6.71 -6.00 6.43
C TYR A 127 -5.25 -6.46 6.37
N GLN A 128 -5.05 -7.69 5.91
CA GLN A 128 -3.74 -8.27 5.69
C GLN A 128 -3.51 -8.41 4.20
N SER A 129 -2.41 -7.83 3.73
CA SER A 129 -2.00 -8.01 2.34
C SER A 129 -1.72 -9.47 2.01
N GLU A 130 -2.02 -9.83 0.77
CA GLU A 130 -1.94 -11.18 0.23
C GLU A 130 -0.59 -11.42 -0.47
N THR A 131 0.01 -10.38 -1.04
CA THR A 131 1.30 -10.49 -1.73
C THR A 131 2.49 -10.25 -0.80
N SER A 132 3.69 -10.60 -1.26
CA SER A 132 4.95 -10.34 -0.55
C SER A 132 5.01 -10.90 0.89
N ARG A 133 4.38 -12.06 1.10
CA ARG A 133 4.29 -12.79 2.37
C ARG A 133 5.42 -13.79 2.56
N GLY A 134 5.59 -14.25 3.80
CA GLY A 134 6.52 -15.32 4.16
C GLY A 134 7.99 -14.93 4.11
N VAL A 135 8.31 -13.63 4.10
CA VAL A 135 9.69 -13.13 4.06
C VAL A 135 10.47 -13.57 5.31
N ARG A 136 9.85 -13.46 6.49
CA ARG A 136 10.42 -13.87 7.76
C ARG A 136 9.41 -14.73 8.52
N LYS A 137 9.89 -15.86 9.03
CA LYS A 137 9.10 -16.81 9.81
C LYS A 137 9.85 -17.16 11.07
N SER A 138 9.14 -17.22 12.21
CA SER A 138 9.73 -17.72 13.44
C SER A 138 9.95 -19.24 13.36
N ALA A 139 10.79 -19.78 14.23
CA ALA A 139 10.97 -21.23 14.35
C ALA A 139 9.68 -21.97 14.78
N LEU A 140 8.68 -21.24 15.28
CA LEU A 140 7.39 -21.79 15.70
C LEU A 140 6.31 -21.68 14.62
N HIS A 141 6.58 -21.01 13.50
CA HIS A 141 5.61 -20.76 12.43
C HIS A 141 4.87 -22.04 12.02
N ASP A 142 5.60 -23.10 11.68
CA ASP A 142 4.96 -24.34 11.21
C ASP A 142 4.24 -25.10 12.32
N ARG A 143 4.65 -24.90 13.58
CA ARG A 143 3.93 -25.45 14.74
C ARG A 143 2.58 -24.75 14.92
N TRP A 144 2.57 -23.42 14.82
CA TRP A 144 1.34 -22.64 14.90
C TRP A 144 0.41 -22.89 13.71
N ALA A 145 0.96 -23.02 12.50
CA ALA A 145 0.17 -23.38 11.32
C ALA A 145 -0.57 -24.71 11.51
N ARG A 146 0.08 -25.73 12.08
CA ARG A 146 -0.57 -27.02 12.42
C ARG A 146 -1.63 -26.91 13.51
N LEU A 147 -1.59 -25.87 14.33
CA LEU A 147 -2.59 -25.58 15.36
C LEU A 147 -3.72 -24.68 14.83
N GLY A 148 -3.77 -24.40 13.52
CA GLY A 148 -4.83 -23.58 12.92
C GLY A 148 -4.57 -22.08 13.00
N ALA A 149 -3.31 -21.63 13.08
CA ALA A 149 -3.02 -20.20 13.08
C ALA A 149 -3.40 -19.52 11.75
N SER A 150 -4.17 -18.45 11.84
CA SER A 150 -4.27 -17.44 10.78
C SER A 150 -3.17 -16.40 10.97
N PHE A 151 -2.40 -16.16 9.92
CA PHE A 151 -1.23 -15.28 9.99
C PHE A 151 -1.51 -13.90 9.42
N GLY A 152 -1.07 -12.89 10.18
CA GLY A 152 -0.87 -11.53 9.69
C GLY A 152 0.61 -11.25 9.48
N GLU A 153 0.90 -10.23 8.69
CA GLU A 153 2.25 -9.77 8.42
C GLU A 153 2.54 -8.49 9.20
N GLY A 154 3.75 -8.38 9.75
CA GLY A 154 4.26 -7.11 10.27
C GLY A 154 5.78 -7.07 10.18
N MET A 155 6.32 -6.05 9.51
CA MET A 155 7.77 -5.88 9.29
C MET A 155 8.46 -7.13 8.69
N GLY A 156 7.74 -7.80 7.78
CA GLY A 156 8.10 -9.02 7.07
C GLY A 156 7.85 -10.31 7.84
N TRP A 157 7.45 -10.22 9.12
CA TRP A 157 7.22 -11.39 9.96
C TRP A 157 5.79 -11.91 9.85
N GLU A 158 5.67 -13.20 9.62
CA GLU A 158 4.43 -13.95 9.77
C GLU A 158 4.13 -14.18 11.26
N ARG A 159 3.09 -13.53 11.76
CA ARG A 159 2.67 -13.58 13.17
C ARG A 159 1.26 -14.17 13.29
N PRO A 160 1.03 -15.16 14.16
CA PRO A 160 -0.32 -15.67 14.38
C PRO A 160 -1.18 -14.54 14.96
N MET A 161 -2.30 -14.25 14.29
CA MET A 161 -3.28 -13.26 14.71
C MET A 161 -4.36 -13.90 15.58
N TRP A 162 -4.82 -15.09 15.18
CA TRP A 162 -5.82 -15.89 15.86
C TRP A 162 -5.65 -17.37 15.45
N PHE A 163 -6.32 -18.28 16.16
CA PHE A 163 -6.30 -19.71 15.89
C PHE A 163 -7.71 -20.21 15.59
N ALA A 164 -7.89 -20.84 14.45
CA ALA A 164 -9.15 -21.45 14.04
C ALA A 164 -9.43 -22.72 14.87
N GLY A 165 -10.71 -22.98 15.11
CA GLY A 165 -11.16 -24.26 15.68
C GLY A 165 -10.83 -25.44 14.77
N GLU A 166 -10.89 -26.66 15.32
CA GLU A 166 -10.63 -27.88 14.56
C GLU A 166 -11.60 -28.00 13.36
N GLY A 167 -11.04 -28.11 12.15
CA GLY A 167 -11.82 -28.19 10.91
C GLY A 167 -12.34 -26.85 10.37
N GLU A 168 -12.11 -25.73 11.07
CA GLU A 168 -12.48 -24.40 10.58
C GLU A 168 -11.40 -23.78 9.68
N SER A 169 -11.83 -22.86 8.81
CA SER A 169 -10.92 -22.13 7.91
C SER A 169 -10.11 -21.08 8.69
N THR A 170 -8.85 -20.91 8.31
CA THR A 170 -7.98 -19.81 8.78
C THR A 170 -8.12 -18.53 7.94
N THR A 171 -9.00 -18.51 6.94
CA THR A 171 -9.22 -17.33 6.10
C THR A 171 -9.89 -16.22 6.90
N ASN A 172 -9.36 -15.00 6.74
CA ASN A 172 -9.94 -13.80 7.34
C ASN A 172 -11.21 -13.39 6.59
N VAL A 173 -12.33 -13.32 7.30
CA VAL A 173 -13.58 -12.70 6.83
C VAL A 173 -13.72 -11.38 7.58
N TYR A 174 -13.41 -10.29 6.87
CA TYR A 174 -13.40 -8.95 7.43
C TYR A 174 -14.80 -8.43 7.72
N SER A 175 -14.90 -7.58 8.74
CA SER A 175 -16.11 -6.86 9.14
C SER A 175 -15.71 -5.53 9.79
N TYR A 176 -16.60 -4.55 9.77
CA TYR A 176 -16.48 -3.34 10.59
C TYR A 176 -16.95 -3.57 12.03
N ASP A 177 -17.78 -4.59 12.25
CA ASP A 177 -18.27 -5.00 13.55
C ASP A 177 -17.46 -6.21 14.04
N GLU A 178 -18.09 -7.39 14.14
CA GLU A 178 -17.44 -8.63 14.56
C GLU A 178 -16.92 -9.42 13.34
N PRO A 179 -15.60 -9.51 13.11
CA PRO A 179 -15.04 -10.40 12.11
C PRO A 179 -15.15 -11.87 12.54
N ASN A 180 -14.90 -12.82 11.62
CA ASN A 180 -15.03 -14.26 11.94
C ASN A 180 -14.11 -14.74 13.06
N TRP A 181 -13.01 -14.02 13.34
CA TRP A 181 -12.09 -14.34 14.43
C TRP A 181 -12.46 -13.74 15.78
N PHE A 182 -13.52 -12.92 15.89
CA PHE A 182 -13.92 -12.28 17.14
C PHE A 182 -14.22 -13.29 18.25
N LYS A 183 -14.79 -14.45 17.91
CA LYS A 183 -15.05 -15.55 18.85
C LYS A 183 -13.78 -16.24 19.39
N TYR A 184 -12.60 -15.95 18.83
CA TYR A 184 -11.32 -16.59 19.16
C TYR A 184 -10.33 -15.67 19.88
N THR A 185 -10.68 -14.40 20.05
CA THR A 185 -9.85 -13.35 20.68
C THR A 185 -10.53 -12.85 21.94
#